data_AF-A0A7G1IJ99-F1
#
_entry.id   AF-A0A7G1IJ99-F1
#
_cell.length_a   1.000
_cell.length_b   1.000
_cell.length_c   1.000
_cell.angle_alpha   90.00
_cell.angle_beta   90.00
_cell.angle_gamma   90.00
#
_symmetry.space_group_name_H-M   'P 1'
#
loop_
_entity.id
_entity.type
_entity.pdbx_description
1 polymer ?
#
loop_
_entity_poly.entity_id
_entity_poly.type
_entity_poly.pdbx_seq_one_letter_code
_entity_poly.pdbx_strand_id
1 'polypeptide(L)' 'MKILMVSWEYPPVVIGGLGRHVHHLSTALAAAGHDVVVLSRRPAGTDPSTHPSSDVVSEGCG' A
#
# COMPACT_ATOMS: atom_id res chain seq x y z
N MET A 1 -3.24 -1.42 17.71
CA MET A 1 -1.76 -1.38 17.60
C MET A 1 -1.40 -0.67 16.29
N LYS A 2 -0.22 -0.06 16.20
CA LYS A 2 0.26 0.54 14.95
C LYS A 2 1.12 -0.46 14.18
N ILE A 3 0.79 -0.69 12.92
CA ILE A 3 1.43 -1.70 12.07
C ILE A 3 1.91 -1.01 10.78
N LEU A 4 3.23 -1.07 10.55
CA LEU A 4 3.83 -0.69 9.27
C LEU A 4 4.13 -1.95 8.47
N MET A 5 3.45 -2.10 7.34
CA MET A 5 3.65 -3.21 6.40
C MET A 5 4.47 -2.72 5.21
N VAL A 6 5.61 -3.35 4.95
CA VAL A 6 6.48 -3.03 3.82
C VAL A 6 6.32 -4.13 2.77
N SER A 7 5.85 -3.78 1.58
CA SER A 7 5.65 -4.71 0.47
C SER A 7 6.19 -4.17 -0.84
N TRP A 8 6.71 -5.05 -1.68
CA TRP A 8 7.12 -4.69 -3.04
C TRP A 8 5.94 -4.70 -4.03
N GLU A 9 4.85 -5.40 -3.67
CA GLU A 9 3.62 -5.51 -4.45
C GLU A 9 2.42 -5.13 -3.57
N TYR A 10 1.65 -4.15 -4.01
CA TYR A 10 0.38 -3.75 -3.39
C TYR A 10 -0.45 -3.04 -4.46
N PRO A 11 -1.78 -3.28 -4.56
CA PRO A 11 -2.62 -2.62 -5.53
C PRO A 11 -2.41 -1.08 -5.50
N PRO A 12 -2.19 -0.41 -6.64
CA PRO A 12 -2.33 -0.89 -8.02
C PRO A 12 -1.09 -1.54 -8.65
N VAL A 13 0.06 -1.59 -7.95
CA VAL A 13 1.32 -2.15 -8.49
C VAL A 13 1.46 -3.61 -8.07
N VAL A 14 1.05 -4.51 -8.96
CA VAL A 14 1.09 -5.96 -8.73
C VAL A 14 1.81 -6.62 -9.92
N ILE A 15 2.94 -7.29 -9.64
CA ILE A 15 3.79 -7.93 -10.67
C ILE A 15 3.64 -9.46 -10.61
N GLY A 16 3.05 -10.00 -9.54
CA GLY A 16 2.73 -11.41 -9.35
C GLY A 16 1.54 -11.64 -8.41
N GLY A 17 1.51 -12.79 -7.73
CA GLY A 17 0.40 -13.16 -6.82
C GLY A 17 0.48 -12.56 -5.41
N LEU A 18 1.59 -11.91 -5.06
CA LEU A 18 1.87 -11.48 -3.69
C LEU A 18 1.02 -10.27 -3.29
N GLY A 19 0.80 -9.32 -4.20
CA GLY A 19 0.05 -8.09 -3.91
C GLY A 19 -1.38 -8.32 -3.41
N ARG A 20 -2.05 -9.39 -3.88
CA ARG A 20 -3.40 -9.76 -3.41
C ARG A 20 -3.38 -10.25 -1.96
N HIS A 21 -2.39 -11.05 -1.58
CA HIS A 21 -2.25 -11.55 -0.21
C HIS A 21 -1.94 -10.41 0.77
N VAL A 22 -1.04 -9.50 0.38
CA VAL A 22 -0.71 -8.30 1.17
C VAL A 22 -1.95 -7.42 1.34
N HIS A 23 -2.73 -7.23 0.27
CA HIS A 23 -3.99 -6.51 0.34
C HIS A 23 -4.96 -7.15 1.34
N HIS A 24 -5.29 -8.44 1.19
CA HIS A 24 -6.21 -9.12 2.10
C HIS A 24 -5.74 -9.10 3.56
N LEU A 25 -4.43 -9.28 3.80
CA LEU A 25 -3.85 -9.22 5.14
C LEU A 25 -3.97 -7.81 5.74
N SER A 26 -3.63 -6.77 4.99
CA SER A 26 -3.73 -5.38 5.46
C SER A 26 -5.17 -4.99 5.81
N THR A 27 -6.13 -5.39 4.97
CA THR A 27 -7.57 -5.14 5.21
C THR A 27 -8.09 -5.91 6.41
N ALA A 28 -7.68 -7.17 6.59
CA ALA A 28 -8.07 -7.97 7.75
C ALA A 28 -7.52 -7.39 9.07
N LEU A 29 -6.28 -6.91 9.07
CA LEU A 29 -5.69 -6.25 10.24
C LEU A 29 -6.38 -4.92 10.56
N ALA A 30 -6.73 -4.13 9.54
CA ALA A 30 -7.51 -2.92 9.72
C ALA A 30 -8.91 -3.23 10.30
N ALA A 31 -9.59 -4.25 9.77
CA ALA A 31 -10.89 -4.71 10.27
C ALA A 31 -10.84 -5.22 11.72
N ALA A 32 -9.69 -5.75 12.16
CA ALA A 32 -9.45 -6.14 13.55
C ALA A 32 -9.18 -4.96 14.50
N GLY A 33 -9.25 -3.70 14.01
CA GLY A 33 -9.06 -2.50 14.80
C GLY A 33 -7.60 -2.06 14.96
N HIS A 34 -6.73 -2.45 14.02
CA HIS A 34 -5.35 -1.97 13.97
C HIS A 34 -5.20 -0.78 13.03
N ASP A 35 -4.28 0.12 13.38
CA ASP A 35 -3.87 1.24 12.53
C ASP A 35 -2.76 0.73 11.60
N VAL A 36 -3.11 0.51 10.33
CA VAL A 36 -2.26 -0.20 9.35
C VAL A 36 -1.85 0.75 8.24
N VAL A 37 -0.54 0.87 8.02
CA VAL A 37 0.04 1.61 6.90
C VAL A 37 0.78 0.64 5.99
N VAL A 38 0.49 0.67 4.69
CA VAL A 38 1.21 -0.15 3.69
C VAL A 38 2.14 0.73 2.86
N LEU A 39 3.44 0.54 3.04
CA LEU A 39 4.46 1.13 2.20
C LEU A 39 4.73 0.20 1.02
N SER A 40 4.44 0.66 -0.20
CA SER A 40 4.70 -0.07 -1.43
C SER A 40 5.39 0.79 -2.48
N ARG A 41 5.98 0.15 -3.51
CA ARG A 41 6.63 0.90 -4.58
C ARG A 41 5.61 1.73 -5.32
N ARG A 42 5.95 2.99 -5.52
CA ARG A 42 5.23 3.88 -6.42
C ARG A 42 5.18 3.24 -7.82
N PRO A 43 4.06 3.34 -8.55
CA PRO A 43 4.01 2.94 -9.95
C PRO A 43 5.18 3.59 -10.71
N ALA A 44 5.98 2.78 -11.42
CA ALA A 44 7.07 3.29 -12.23
C ALA A 44 6.47 4.21 -13.31
N GLY A 45 6.80 5.50 -13.23
CA GLY A 45 6.17 6.56 -14.03
C GLY A 45 6.09 7.91 -13.31
N THR A 46 6.48 8.01 -12.03
CA THR A 46 6.64 9.30 -11.36
C THR A 46 8.11 9.67 -11.25
N ASP A 47 8.45 10.80 -11.87
CA ASP A 47 9.75 11.45 -11.90
C ASP A 47 10.41 11.52 -10.49
N PRO A 48 11.67 11.09 -10.32
CA PRO A 48 12.40 11.20 -9.05
C PRO A 48 12.70 12.65 -8.63
N SER A 49 12.41 13.67 -9.46
CA SER A 49 12.71 15.08 -9.17
C SER A 49 11.73 15.77 -8.20
N THR A 50 10.55 15.20 -7.97
CA THR A 50 9.54 15.83 -7.12
C THR A 50 9.33 14.99 -5.88
N HIS A 51 10.05 15.30 -4.79
CA HIS A 51 9.63 14.85 -3.46
C HIS A 51 8.24 15.41 -3.18
N PRO A 52 7.17 14.59 -3.10
CA PRO A 52 5.91 15.07 -2.59
C PRO A 52 5.78 14.62 -1.14
N SER A 53 5.62 15.55 -0.21
CA SER A 53 5.19 15.24 1.17
C SER A 53 3.71 14.86 1.22
N SER A 54 3.21 14.14 0.20
CA SER A 54 1.78 13.90 0.04
C SER A 54 1.42 12.53 0.64
N ASP A 55 0.77 12.57 1.79
CA ASP A 55 0.04 11.45 2.40
C ASP A 55 -1.25 11.14 1.60
N VAL A 56 -1.10 10.75 0.33
CA VAL A 56 -2.25 10.37 -0.49
C VAL A 56 -2.72 8.98 -0.06
N VAL A 57 -3.68 8.96 0.86
CA VAL A 57 -4.50 7.77 1.14
C VAL A 57 -5.36 7.52 -0.09
N SER A 58 -4.94 6.57 -0.92
CA SER A 58 -5.79 6.05 -2.00
C SER A 58 -6.61 4.90 -1.43
N GLU A 59 -7.86 5.17 -1.09
CA GLU A 59 -8.83 4.09 -0.89
C GLU A 59 -9.05 3.41 -2.25
N GLY A 60 -9.00 2.08 -2.28
CA GLY A 60 -9.12 1.30 -3.51
C GLY A 60 -10.33 1.75 -4.34
N CYS A 61 -10.08 1.98 -5.63
CA CYS A 61 -10.99 2.53 -6.63
C CYS A 61 -12.42 1.93 -6.58
N GLY A 62 -13.42 2.81 -6.51
CA GLY A 62 -14.71 2.61 -7.19
C GLY A 62 -14.64 3.09 -8.63
#